data_AF-A0A937TNY7-F1
#
_entry.id   AF-A0A937TNY7-F1
#
_cell.length_a   1.000
_cell.length_b   1.000
_cell.length_c   1.000
_cell.angle_alpha   90.00
_cell.angle_beta   90.00
_cell.angle_gamma   90.00
#
_symmetry.space_group_name_H-M   'P 1'
#
loop_
_entity.id
_entity.type
_entity.pdbx_description
1 polymer ?
#
loop_
_entity_poly.entity_id
_entity_poly.type
_entity_poly.pdbx_seq_one_letter_code
_entity_poly.pdbx_strand_id
1 'polypeptide(L)'
;MDFDEVVQMTVEGVGISSISRIKCFSWNTIASWQYLACQAVGKFNDHKLKGVELMELQADEIRTFAGTKKIHMWIFAAIEVGSRLWISKVVGNRNYRNIKTLLNKVINSCRIVNPFIFTTDGFEPYSWATKNLMRSICLYAQVIKKRRKNRVIKVERRLIIGTKPKIEQLLFESEDSSTINTSFIE
;
A
#
# COMPACT_ATOMS: atom_id res chain seq x y z
N MET A 1 3.54 30.89 8.37
CA MET A 1 4.19 30.16 9.49
C MET A 1 3.19 29.21 10.16
N ASP A 2 1.96 29.64 10.51
CA ASP A 2 1.01 28.78 11.22
C ASP A 2 0.46 27.56 10.46
N PHE A 3 0.30 27.64 9.12
CA PHE A 3 -0.18 26.50 8.33
C PHE A 3 0.80 25.33 8.37
N ASP A 4 2.09 25.60 8.09
CA ASP A 4 3.13 24.58 8.03
C ASP A 4 3.33 23.91 9.38
N GLU A 5 3.27 24.67 10.48
CA GLU A 5 3.33 24.13 11.83
C GLU A 5 2.12 23.22 12.15
N VAL A 6 0.91 23.60 11.75
CA VAL A 6 -0.28 22.76 11.91
C VAL A 6 -0.15 21.45 11.13
N VAL A 7 0.38 21.52 9.91
CA VAL A 7 0.64 20.33 9.09
C VAL A 7 1.71 19.46 9.73
N GLN A 8 2.81 20.05 10.22
CA GLN A 8 3.87 19.34 10.92
C GLN A 8 3.36 18.61 12.16
N MET A 9 2.59 19.29 13.02
CA MET A 9 1.95 18.66 14.18
C MET A 9 1.00 17.53 13.79
N THR A 10 0.31 17.64 12.65
CA THR A 10 -0.56 16.57 12.14
C THR A 10 0.25 15.35 11.73
N VAL A 11 1.40 15.54 11.07
CA VAL A 11 2.32 14.45 10.67
C VAL A 11 2.90 13.74 11.89
N GLU A 12 3.18 14.48 12.96
CA GLU A 12 3.64 13.94 14.26
C GLU A 12 2.52 13.23 15.05
N GLY A 13 1.29 13.21 14.53
CA GLY A 13 0.18 12.48 15.14
C GLY A 13 -0.57 13.28 16.23
N VAL A 14 -0.35 14.59 16.32
CA VAL A 14 -1.08 15.43 17.27
C VAL A 14 -2.54 15.54 16.83
N GLY A 15 -3.47 15.17 17.72
CA GLY A 15 -4.89 15.23 17.43
C GLY A 15 -5.39 16.66 17.17
N ILE A 16 -6.34 16.80 16.24
CA ILE A 16 -6.90 18.09 15.81
C ILE A 16 -7.36 18.99 16.98
N SER A 17 -7.96 18.42 18.02
CA SER A 17 -8.39 19.19 19.21
C SER A 17 -7.21 19.72 20.03
N SER A 18 -6.09 19.01 20.06
CA SER A 18 -4.86 19.47 20.72
C SER A 18 -4.18 20.56 19.91
N ILE A 19 -4.10 20.41 18.58
CA ILE A 19 -3.58 21.46 17.69
C ILE A 19 -4.39 22.74 17.84
N SER A 20 -5.73 22.64 17.83
CA SER A 20 -6.64 23.77 18.02
C SER A 20 -6.36 24.53 19.32
N ARG A 21 -6.11 23.82 20.43
CA ARG A 21 -5.75 24.45 21.72
C ARG A 21 -4.36 25.07 21.73
N ILE A 22 -3.36 24.39 21.16
CA ILE A 22 -1.96 24.86 21.16
C ILE A 22 -1.80 26.10 20.28
N LYS A 23 -2.45 26.10 19.12
CA LYS A 23 -2.36 27.18 18.13
C LYS A 23 -3.46 28.23 18.25
N CYS A 24 -4.38 28.07 19.21
CA CYS A 24 -5.52 28.97 19.44
C CYS A 24 -6.39 29.23 18.20
N PHE A 25 -6.52 28.24 17.30
CA PHE A 25 -7.43 28.30 16.14
C PHE A 25 -8.67 27.46 16.35
N SER A 26 -9.76 27.81 15.67
CA SER A 26 -10.98 27.00 15.66
C SER A 26 -10.71 25.60 15.09
N TRP A 27 -11.46 24.60 15.55
CA TRP A 27 -11.39 23.23 15.03
C TRP A 27 -11.60 23.19 13.51
N ASN A 28 -12.54 23.99 12.98
CA ASN A 28 -12.84 24.07 11.56
C ASN A 28 -11.66 24.58 10.75
N THR A 29 -10.94 25.59 11.26
CA THR A 29 -9.75 26.13 10.59
C THR A 29 -8.67 25.05 10.44
N ILE A 30 -8.38 24.31 11.51
CA ILE A 30 -7.41 23.21 11.48
C ILE A 30 -7.85 22.10 10.50
N ALA A 31 -9.13 21.70 10.54
CA ALA A 31 -9.67 20.70 9.62
C ALA A 31 -9.56 21.13 8.15
N SER A 32 -9.88 22.39 7.85
CA SER A 32 -9.74 22.94 6.50
C SER A 32 -8.28 22.95 6.03
N TRP A 33 -7.33 23.30 6.90
CA TRP A 33 -5.91 23.28 6.56
C TRP A 33 -5.38 21.85 6.33
N GLN A 34 -5.74 20.89 7.19
CA GLN A 34 -5.41 19.47 6.99
C GLN A 34 -5.99 18.95 5.67
N TYR A 35 -7.21 19.34 5.32
CA TYR A 35 -7.84 18.97 4.05
C TYR A 35 -7.09 19.54 2.84
N LEU A 36 -6.70 20.82 2.89
CA LEU A 36 -5.90 21.45 1.83
C LEU A 36 -4.52 20.78 1.69
N ALA A 37 -3.84 20.49 2.80
CA ALA A 37 -2.58 19.76 2.80
C ALA A 37 -2.73 18.37 2.17
N CYS A 38 -3.79 17.64 2.53
CA CYS A 38 -4.09 16.33 1.95
C CYS A 38 -4.29 16.40 0.43
N GLN A 39 -5.02 17.40 -0.07
CA GLN A 39 -5.18 17.62 -1.51
C GLN A 39 -3.86 17.95 -2.21
N ALA A 40 -3.04 18.80 -1.61
CA ALA A 40 -1.73 19.16 -2.14
C ALA A 40 -0.80 17.93 -2.23
N VAL A 41 -0.74 17.12 -1.16
CA VAL A 41 0.01 15.87 -1.11
C VAL A 41 -0.52 14.86 -2.14
N GLY A 42 -1.83 14.80 -2.35
CA GLY A 42 -2.44 13.98 -3.41
C GLY A 42 -1.90 14.35 -4.80
N LYS A 43 -2.01 15.64 -5.16
CA LYS A 43 -1.52 16.16 -6.45
C LYS A 43 -0.01 15.99 -6.62
N PHE A 44 0.75 16.21 -5.56
CA PHE A 44 2.20 16.02 -5.55
C PHE A 44 2.55 14.56 -5.84
N ASN A 45 1.93 13.62 -5.13
CA ASN A 45 2.15 12.19 -5.35
C ASN A 45 1.77 11.77 -6.77
N ASP A 46 0.63 12.22 -7.29
CA ASP A 46 0.18 11.89 -8.64
C ASP A 46 1.17 12.35 -9.73
N HIS A 47 1.87 13.47 -9.50
CA HIS A 47 2.91 13.98 -10.41
C HIS A 47 4.28 13.33 -10.21
N LYS A 48 4.65 13.03 -8.96
CA LYS A 48 6.01 12.58 -8.61
C LYS A 48 6.19 11.07 -8.64
N LEU A 49 5.13 10.30 -8.40
CA LEU A 49 5.16 8.84 -8.46
C LEU A 49 4.95 8.37 -9.90
N LYS A 50 5.90 8.71 -10.78
CA LYS A 50 5.90 8.37 -12.21
C LYS A 50 7.27 7.88 -12.66
N GLY A 51 7.28 6.89 -13.55
CA GLY A 51 8.49 6.36 -14.18
C GLY A 51 9.34 5.48 -13.26
N VAL A 52 8.81 5.05 -12.11
CA VAL A 52 9.51 4.16 -11.18
C VAL A 52 9.65 2.78 -11.82
N GLU A 53 10.87 2.26 -11.91
CA GLU A 53 11.09 0.90 -12.36
C GLU A 53 10.55 -0.09 -11.33
N LEU A 54 9.74 -1.04 -11.79
CA LEU A 54 9.07 -2.00 -10.93
C LEU A 54 9.77 -3.37 -11.03
N MET A 55 10.44 -3.78 -9.95
CA MET A 55 11.14 -5.07 -9.87
C MET A 55 10.47 -6.03 -8.88
N GLU A 56 10.07 -5.50 -7.73
CA GLU A 56 9.32 -6.25 -6.72
C GLU A 56 8.25 -5.36 -6.09
N LEU A 57 7.01 -5.86 -6.09
CA LEU A 57 5.84 -5.19 -5.55
C LEU A 57 5.30 -6.02 -4.37
N GLN A 58 5.00 -5.34 -3.26
CA GLN A 58 4.20 -5.93 -2.18
C GLN A 58 2.94 -5.09 -1.97
N ALA A 59 1.82 -5.73 -1.68
CA ALA A 59 0.59 -5.02 -1.32
C ALA A 59 -0.13 -5.69 -0.15
N ASP A 60 -0.73 -4.87 0.70
CA ASP A 60 -1.49 -5.29 1.88
C ASP A 60 -2.61 -4.29 2.20
N GLU A 61 -3.49 -4.68 3.13
CA GLU A 61 -4.53 -3.82 3.66
C GLU A 61 -4.52 -3.68 5.18
N ILE A 62 -4.69 -2.44 5.63
CA ILE A 62 -4.86 -2.12 7.04
C ILE A 62 -6.31 -1.71 7.30
N ARG A 63 -6.96 -2.40 8.24
CA ARG A 63 -8.28 -2.04 8.72
C ARG A 63 -8.19 -0.85 9.68
N THR A 64 -8.96 0.20 9.40
CA THR A 64 -9.05 1.42 10.22
C THR A 64 -10.51 1.83 10.44
N PHE A 65 -10.72 2.96 11.09
CA PHE A 65 -12.02 3.54 11.39
C PHE A 65 -12.14 4.96 10.83
N ALA A 66 -13.33 5.34 10.39
CA ALA A 66 -13.62 6.69 9.91
C ALA A 66 -14.58 7.40 10.86
N GLY A 67 -14.10 8.41 11.59
CA GLY A 67 -14.90 9.17 12.56
C GLY A 67 -15.23 8.35 13.82
N THR A 68 -16.10 7.35 13.70
CA THR A 68 -16.48 6.47 14.81
C THR A 68 -15.94 5.06 14.64
N LYS A 69 -15.75 4.34 15.75
CA LYS A 69 -15.30 2.93 15.74
C LYS A 69 -16.29 1.95 15.10
N LYS A 70 -17.50 2.41 14.72
CA LYS A 70 -18.50 1.60 14.02
C LYS A 70 -18.34 1.63 12.50
N ILE A 71 -17.68 2.66 11.97
CA ILE A 71 -17.48 2.82 10.53
C ILE A 71 -16.11 2.27 10.18
N HIS A 72 -16.09 1.03 9.72
CA HIS A 72 -14.87 0.37 9.28
C HIS A 72 -14.47 0.84 7.88
N MET A 73 -13.19 1.12 7.69
CA MET A 73 -12.59 1.35 6.38
C MET A 73 -11.29 0.58 6.25
N TRP A 74 -10.81 0.44 5.02
CA TRP A 74 -9.56 -0.23 4.69
C TRP A 74 -8.66 0.71 3.91
N ILE A 75 -7.40 0.75 4.30
CA ILE A 75 -6.32 1.40 3.57
C ILE A 75 -5.59 0.28 2.84
N PHE A 76 -5.68 0.28 1.52
CA PHE A 76 -4.88 -0.56 0.64
C PHE A 76 -3.62 0.20 0.28
N ALA A 77 -2.48 -0.46 0.34
CA ALA A 77 -1.22 0.17 0.00
C ALA A 77 -0.33 -0.81 -0.77
N ALA A 78 0.50 -0.27 -1.65
CA ALA A 78 1.46 -1.02 -2.43
C ALA A 78 2.82 -0.32 -2.41
N ILE A 79 3.87 -1.10 -2.16
CA ILE A 79 5.26 -0.65 -2.06
C ILE A 79 6.09 -1.34 -3.14
N GLU A 80 6.90 -0.56 -3.85
CA GLU A 80 7.99 -1.10 -4.65
C GLU A 80 9.18 -1.30 -3.72
N VAL A 81 9.68 -2.53 -3.65
CA VAL A 81 10.60 -2.96 -2.60
C VAL A 81 12.00 -2.40 -2.79
N GLY A 82 12.53 -2.40 -4.01
CA GLY A 82 13.91 -1.96 -4.28
C GLY A 82 14.16 -0.50 -3.87
N SER A 83 13.20 0.36 -4.17
CA SER A 83 13.25 1.80 -3.86
C SER A 83 12.58 2.16 -2.53
N ARG A 84 11.96 1.20 -1.84
CA ARG A 84 11.12 1.41 -0.64
C ARG A 84 10.06 2.48 -0.81
N LEU A 85 9.54 2.60 -2.03
CA LEU A 85 8.61 3.65 -2.40
C LEU A 85 7.17 3.16 -2.36
N TRP A 86 6.32 3.86 -1.60
CA TRP A 86 4.87 3.63 -1.58
C TRP A 86 4.23 4.16 -2.87
N ILE A 87 4.13 3.30 -3.88
CA ILE A 87 3.68 3.65 -5.23
C ILE A 87 2.20 3.99 -5.27
N SER A 88 1.37 3.28 -4.52
CA SER A 88 -0.07 3.40 -4.64
C SER A 88 -0.76 3.22 -3.30
N LYS A 89 -1.85 3.98 -3.11
CA LYS A 89 -2.77 3.83 -2.00
C LYS A 89 -4.21 4.05 -2.43
N VAL A 90 -5.13 3.30 -1.82
CA VAL A 90 -6.57 3.43 -1.99
C VAL A 90 -7.24 3.28 -0.62
N VAL A 91 -8.22 4.12 -0.32
CA VAL A 91 -9.00 4.03 0.93
C VAL A 91 -10.45 3.72 0.59
N GLY A 92 -11.05 2.75 1.27
CA GLY A 92 -12.48 2.44 1.13
C GLY A 92 -12.87 1.07 1.65
N ASN A 93 -13.91 0.48 1.06
CA ASN A 93 -14.39 -0.86 1.41
C ASN A 93 -13.40 -1.96 0.99
N ARG A 94 -13.32 -3.05 1.76
CA ARG A 94 -12.48 -4.21 1.43
C ARG A 94 -13.08 -5.02 0.27
N ASN A 95 -12.81 -4.62 -0.97
CA ASN A 95 -13.42 -5.23 -2.14
C ASN A 95 -12.51 -5.23 -3.38
N TYR A 96 -12.92 -6.00 -4.38
CA TYR A 96 -12.23 -6.14 -5.67
C TYR A 96 -12.04 -4.81 -6.41
N ARG A 97 -13.01 -3.89 -6.36
CA ARG A 97 -12.95 -2.61 -7.08
C ARG A 97 -11.79 -1.74 -6.59
N ASN A 98 -11.57 -1.68 -5.27
CA ASN A 98 -10.48 -0.92 -4.68
C ASN A 98 -9.12 -1.53 -4.97
N ILE A 99 -9.01 -2.87 -4.97
CA ILE A 99 -7.79 -3.57 -5.41
C ILE A 99 -7.49 -3.29 -6.89
N LYS A 100 -8.49 -3.41 -7.76
CA LYS A 100 -8.34 -3.09 -9.18
C LYS A 100 -7.85 -1.65 -9.38
N THR A 101 -8.38 -0.72 -8.58
CA THR A 101 -7.94 0.69 -8.59
C THR A 101 -6.50 0.84 -8.13
N LEU A 102 -6.10 0.17 -7.04
CA LEU A 102 -4.74 0.16 -6.51
C LEU A 102 -3.74 -0.32 -7.56
N LEU A 103 -4.02 -1.48 -8.17
CA LEU A 103 -3.15 -2.12 -9.16
C LEU A 103 -3.06 -1.34 -10.47
N ASN A 104 -4.19 -0.81 -10.98
CA ASN A 104 -4.16 0.07 -12.15
C ASN A 104 -3.31 1.32 -11.92
N LYS A 105 -3.34 1.91 -10.72
CA LYS A 105 -2.47 3.04 -10.37
C LYS A 105 -0.98 2.64 -10.44
N VAL A 106 -0.62 1.46 -9.93
CA VAL A 106 0.76 0.94 -10.03
C VAL A 106 1.17 0.81 -11.49
N ILE A 107 0.37 0.12 -12.32
CA ILE A 107 0.66 -0.08 -13.75
C ILE A 107 0.82 1.27 -14.48
N ASN A 108 -0.02 2.26 -14.16
CA ASN A 108 0.02 3.59 -14.80
C ASN A 108 1.12 4.52 -14.27
N SER A 109 1.78 4.15 -13.18
CA SER A 109 2.82 4.95 -12.54
C SER A 109 4.21 4.36 -12.74
N CYS A 110 4.32 3.06 -12.95
CA CYS A 110 5.58 2.36 -13.05
C CYS A 110 6.01 2.08 -14.49
N ARG A 111 7.33 2.00 -14.69
CA ARG A 111 7.96 1.47 -15.89
C ARG A 111 8.21 -0.02 -15.69
N ILE A 112 7.54 -0.86 -16.47
CA ILE A 112 7.65 -2.31 -16.38
C ILE A 112 8.47 -2.80 -17.56
N VAL A 113 9.73 -3.19 -17.30
CA VAL A 113 10.67 -3.67 -18.33
C VAL A 113 10.63 -5.18 -18.44
N ASN A 114 10.62 -5.84 -17.29
CA ASN A 114 10.63 -7.28 -17.13
C ASN A 114 9.46 -7.71 -16.25
N PRO A 115 9.08 -9.01 -16.27
CA PRO A 115 8.16 -9.53 -15.28
C PRO A 115 8.70 -9.29 -13.87
N PHE A 116 7.91 -8.61 -13.02
CA PHE A 116 8.28 -8.32 -11.64
C PHE A 116 7.69 -9.34 -10.67
N ILE A 117 8.25 -9.44 -9.46
CA ILE A 117 7.67 -10.25 -8.38
C ILE A 117 6.53 -9.46 -7.74
N PHE A 118 5.34 -10.06 -7.62
CA PHE A 118 4.24 -9.48 -6.86
C PHE A 118 3.85 -10.40 -5.70
N THR A 119 3.81 -9.85 -4.47
CA THR A 119 3.36 -10.58 -3.29
C THR A 119 2.26 -9.86 -2.53
N THR A 120 1.30 -10.63 -2.00
CA THR A 120 0.26 -10.13 -1.11
C THR A 120 -0.03 -11.14 0.00
N ASP A 121 -0.89 -10.74 0.93
CA ASP A 121 -1.54 -11.66 1.86
C ASP A 121 -2.49 -12.64 1.12
N GLY A 122 -3.16 -13.50 1.90
CA GLY A 122 -4.10 -14.49 1.41
C GLY A 122 -5.46 -13.97 0.95
N PHE A 123 -5.64 -12.67 0.69
CA PHE A 123 -6.95 -12.12 0.28
C PHE A 123 -7.27 -12.41 -1.19
N GLU A 124 -8.23 -13.32 -1.43
CA GLU A 124 -8.55 -13.85 -2.78
C GLU A 124 -8.82 -12.80 -3.86
N PRO A 125 -9.45 -11.63 -3.60
CA PRO A 125 -9.65 -10.62 -4.62
C PRO A 125 -8.36 -10.11 -5.30
N TYR A 126 -7.19 -10.19 -4.66
CA TYR A 126 -5.91 -9.95 -5.34
C TYR A 126 -5.65 -10.99 -6.43
N SER A 127 -5.85 -12.28 -6.14
CA SER A 127 -5.70 -13.36 -7.13
C SER A 127 -6.52 -13.09 -8.39
N TRP A 128 -7.75 -12.62 -8.24
CA TRP A 128 -8.60 -12.29 -9.39
C TRP A 128 -8.11 -11.05 -10.12
N ALA A 129 -7.80 -9.98 -9.39
CA ALA A 129 -7.38 -8.72 -10.00
C ALA A 129 -6.06 -8.87 -10.75
N THR A 130 -5.08 -9.56 -10.16
CA THR A 130 -3.78 -9.83 -10.75
C THR A 130 -3.89 -10.70 -12.00
N LYS A 131 -4.70 -11.76 -11.98
CA LYS A 131 -4.95 -12.59 -13.17
C LYS A 131 -5.58 -11.80 -14.31
N ASN A 132 -6.40 -10.80 -14.01
CA ASN A 132 -7.07 -9.98 -15.01
C ASN A 132 -6.19 -8.84 -15.55
N LEU A 133 -5.34 -8.24 -14.72
CA LEU A 133 -4.60 -7.03 -15.06
C LEU A 133 -3.13 -7.27 -15.39
N MET A 134 -2.49 -8.26 -14.78
CA MET A 134 -1.02 -8.36 -14.72
C MET A 134 -0.48 -9.75 -15.09
N ARG A 135 -1.31 -10.64 -15.65
CA ARG A 135 -0.95 -12.04 -15.91
C ARG A 135 0.33 -12.23 -16.72
N SER A 136 0.60 -11.38 -17.69
CA SER A 136 1.77 -11.46 -18.56
C SER A 136 2.98 -10.66 -18.07
N ILE A 137 2.81 -9.83 -17.04
CA ILE A 137 3.80 -8.84 -16.61
C ILE A 137 4.29 -9.04 -15.17
N CYS A 138 3.77 -10.03 -14.42
CA CYS A 138 4.25 -10.34 -13.09
C CYS A 138 4.27 -11.84 -12.79
N LEU A 139 5.14 -12.25 -11.87
CA LEU A 139 5.05 -13.52 -11.15
C LEU A 139 4.38 -13.23 -9.80
N TYR A 140 3.23 -13.85 -9.55
CA TYR A 140 2.40 -13.51 -8.39
C TYR A 140 2.29 -14.67 -7.42
N ALA A 141 2.56 -14.37 -6.15
CA ALA A 141 2.42 -15.33 -5.06
C ALA A 141 1.74 -14.72 -3.83
N GLN A 142 1.05 -15.56 -3.07
CA GLN A 142 0.43 -15.18 -1.79
C GLN A 142 1.17 -15.78 -0.60
N VAL A 143 1.27 -14.99 0.47
CA VAL A 143 1.78 -15.41 1.77
C VAL A 143 0.58 -15.64 2.70
N ILE A 144 0.24 -16.90 2.92
CA ILE A 144 -0.92 -17.31 3.71
C ILE A 144 -0.46 -17.69 5.12
N LYS A 145 -0.82 -16.87 6.10
CA LYS A 145 -0.46 -17.09 7.51
C LYS A 145 -1.58 -17.83 8.23
N LYS A 146 -1.28 -19.04 8.73
CA LYS A 146 -2.18 -19.75 9.64
C LYS A 146 -1.89 -19.30 11.07
N ARG A 147 -2.92 -18.80 11.75
CA ARG A 147 -2.84 -18.32 13.13
C ARG A 147 -3.61 -19.24 14.08
N ARG A 148 -3.06 -19.49 15.26
CA ARG A 148 -3.73 -20.15 16.39
C ARG A 148 -3.48 -19.33 17.65
N LYS A 149 -4.54 -18.96 18.37
CA LYS A 149 -4.46 -18.10 19.57
C LYS A 149 -3.58 -16.85 19.34
N ASN A 150 -3.84 -16.10 18.27
CA ASN A 150 -3.08 -14.91 17.84
C ASN A 150 -1.59 -15.10 17.52
N ARG A 151 -1.07 -16.34 17.48
CA ARG A 151 0.31 -16.63 17.06
C ARG A 151 0.31 -17.23 15.67
N VAL A 152 1.25 -16.79 14.82
CA VAL A 152 1.50 -17.43 13.52
C VAL A 152 2.14 -18.78 13.78
N ILE A 153 1.48 -19.86 13.35
CA ILE A 153 1.96 -21.23 13.53
C ILE A 153 2.52 -21.83 12.24
N LYS A 154 2.12 -21.28 11.09
CA LYS A 154 2.57 -21.74 9.78
C LYS A 154 2.44 -20.61 8.76
N VAL A 155 3.43 -20.51 7.90
CA VAL A 155 3.40 -19.63 6.72
C VAL A 155 3.42 -20.51 5.49
N GLU A 156 2.37 -20.45 4.70
CA GLU A 156 2.26 -21.15 3.41
C GLU A 156 2.43 -20.15 2.28
N ARG A 157 3.25 -20.49 1.28
CA ARG A 157 3.50 -19.65 0.11
C ARG A 157 2.85 -20.30 -1.09
N ARG A 158 1.91 -19.60 -1.72
CA ARG A 158 1.16 -20.12 -2.88
C ARG A 158 1.53 -19.31 -4.11
N LEU A 159 2.23 -19.95 -5.06
CA LEU A 159 2.46 -19.38 -6.39
C LEU A 159 1.16 -19.46 -7.20
N ILE A 160 0.72 -18.34 -7.75
CA ILE A 160 -0.55 -18.22 -8.48
C ILE A 160 -0.32 -17.90 -9.97
N ILE A 161 0.66 -17.06 -10.28
CA ILE A 161 1.09 -16.76 -11.65
C ILE A 161 2.60 -16.96 -11.74
N GLY A 162 3.04 -17.68 -12.78
CA GLY A 162 4.44 -17.99 -12.99
C GLY A 162 4.79 -19.45 -12.71
N THR A 163 6.08 -19.76 -12.79
CA THR A 163 6.63 -21.08 -12.48
C THR A 163 7.62 -20.96 -11.34
N LYS A 164 7.80 -22.05 -10.59
CA LYS A 164 8.73 -22.10 -9.46
C LYS A 164 10.17 -21.74 -9.87
N PRO A 165 10.75 -22.28 -10.96
CA PRO A 165 12.10 -21.90 -11.37
C PRO A 165 12.23 -20.41 -11.69
N LYS A 166 11.21 -19.81 -12.32
CA LYS A 166 11.27 -18.40 -12.72
C LYS A 166 11.19 -17.45 -11.53
N ILE A 167 10.36 -17.77 -10.53
CA ILE A 167 10.30 -16.94 -9.31
C ILE A 167 11.54 -17.12 -8.45
N GLU A 168 12.12 -18.33 -8.39
CA GLU A 168 13.39 -18.58 -7.71
C GLU A 168 14.54 -17.81 -8.37
N GLN A 169 14.56 -17.75 -9.71
CA GLN A 169 15.52 -16.93 -10.44
C GLN A 169 15.39 -15.44 -10.10
N LEU A 170 14.18 -14.86 -10.16
CA LEU A 170 13.99 -13.44 -9.85
C LEU A 170 14.29 -13.12 -8.37
N LEU A 171 14.01 -14.05 -7.44
CA LEU A 171 14.38 -13.88 -6.03
C LEU A 171 15.90 -13.97 -5.82
N PHE A 172 16.59 -14.77 -6.63
CA PHE A 172 18.05 -14.81 -6.61
C PHE A 172 18.68 -13.52 -7.14
N GLU A 173 18.04 -12.89 -8.13
CA GLU A 173 18.43 -11.59 -8.69
C GLU A 173 17.97 -10.39 -7.83
N SER A 174 17.06 -10.60 -6.87
CA SER A 174 16.56 -9.55 -5.97
C SER A 174 17.60 -9.21 -4.91
N GLU A 175 17.85 -7.91 -4.71
CA GLU A 175 18.72 -7.41 -3.65
C GLU A 175 18.05 -7.50 -2.26
N ASP A 176 16.72 -7.45 -2.20
CA ASP A 176 15.95 -7.31 -0.96
C ASP A 176 15.32 -8.62 -0.46
N SER A 177 14.98 -9.54 -1.37
CA SER A 177 14.15 -10.71 -1.06
C SER A 177 14.77 -12.02 -1.53
N SER A 178 15.20 -12.86 -0.58
CA SER A 178 15.62 -14.25 -0.86
C SER A 178 14.46 -15.25 -0.86
N THR A 179 13.27 -14.85 -0.37
CA THR A 179 12.07 -15.69 -0.33
C THR A 179 10.81 -14.85 -0.59
N ILE A 180 9.73 -15.49 -1.04
CA ILE A 180 8.40 -14.86 -1.16
C ILE A 180 7.93 -14.41 0.24
N ASN A 181 7.76 -13.10 0.42
CA ASN A 181 7.38 -12.50 1.70
C ASN A 181 6.48 -11.26 1.49
N THR A 182 6.01 -10.68 2.59
CA THR A 182 5.25 -9.42 2.66
C THR A 182 5.87 -8.47 3.69
N SER A 183 7.15 -8.62 4.04
CA SER A 183 7.73 -7.92 5.20
C SER A 183 7.99 -6.44 4.99
N PHE A 184 7.98 -5.94 3.75
CA PHE A 184 8.23 -4.52 3.48
C PHE A 184 6.96 -3.66 3.55
N ILE A 185 5.78 -4.29 3.52
CA ILE A 185 4.48 -3.64 3.60
C ILE A 185 3.81 -3.81 4.99
N GLU A 186 4.29 -4.76 5.80
CA GLU A 186 3.74 -5.13 7.11
C GLU A 186 4.43 -4.51 8.32
#